data_AF-A0A2V6EHV6-F1
#
_entry.id   AF-A0A2V6EHV6-F1
#
_cell.length_a   1.000
_cell.length_b   1.000
_cell.length_c   1.000
_cell.angle_alpha   90.00
_cell.angle_beta   90.00
_cell.angle_gamma   90.00
#
_symmetry.space_group_name_H-M   'P 1'
#
loop_
_entity.id
_entity.type
_entity.pdbx_description
1 polymer ?
#
loop_
_entity_poly.entity_id
_entity_poly.type
_entity_poly.pdbx_seq_one_letter_code
_entity_poly.pdbx_strand_id
1 'polypeptide(L)'
;MTKLICPECGHENEPERIYCHRCGARLDRSATASRASQQKELKDTQRHVRKMLGPQNVGFRRLFFTISKVVLGACAAAAVIQMILPPDVPSASKDVAPRQINFDLENAIYSHRPAQLEYTEEQVNAYLAYTLKSKQSALNKRLLNFKRAIVGFGEGAVTITAERSLFGYSLYSGSAYAVRAGEGKIVVSNKGGNIGRLPFHPEIMQFMDIIFADLWSALQREQKLIAKMGAIEFHEKQVLLSAPPQPH
;
A
#
# COMPACT_ATOMS: atom_id res chain seq x y z
N MET A 1 20.77 50.76 -46.15
CA MET A 1 21.58 49.99 -47.10
C MET A 1 23.01 49.96 -46.58
N THR A 2 23.52 48.80 -46.19
CA THR A 2 24.87 48.63 -45.66
C THR A 2 25.86 48.77 -46.82
N LYS A 3 26.69 49.81 -46.87
CA LYS A 3 27.67 50.01 -47.96
C LYS A 3 28.98 49.29 -47.64
N LEU A 4 29.63 48.69 -48.65
CA LEU A 4 30.91 48.00 -48.51
C LEU A 4 32.02 48.86 -49.10
N ILE A 5 32.94 49.34 -48.25
CA ILE A 5 34.04 50.22 -48.66
C ILE A 5 35.20 49.38 -49.18
N CYS A 6 35.72 49.73 -50.35
CA CYS A 6 36.89 49.05 -50.92
C CYS A 6 38.16 49.40 -50.11
N PRO A 7 38.93 48.40 -49.63
CA PRO A 7 40.16 48.67 -48.88
C PRO A 7 41.28 49.29 -49.75
N GLU A 8 41.27 49.05 -51.06
CA GLU A 8 42.31 49.53 -51.98
C GLU A 8 42.11 50.97 -52.45
N CYS A 9 40.87 51.37 -52.74
CA CYS A 9 40.60 52.70 -53.32
C CYS A 9 39.59 53.56 -52.55
N GLY A 10 39.07 53.05 -51.42
CA GLY A 10 38.10 53.75 -50.58
C GLY A 10 36.71 53.94 -51.22
N HIS A 11 36.45 53.41 -52.41
CA HIS A 11 35.16 53.57 -53.08
C HIS A 11 34.05 52.77 -52.38
N GLU A 12 32.88 53.39 -52.22
CA GLU A 12 31.69 52.74 -51.67
C GLU A 12 31.04 51.84 -52.72
N ASN A 13 30.89 50.56 -52.41
CA ASN A 13 30.24 49.58 -53.28
C ASN A 13 28.98 49.04 -52.60
N GLU A 14 28.08 48.49 -53.40
CA GLU A 14 26.92 47.76 -52.91
C GLU A 14 27.39 46.50 -52.16
N PRO A 15 26.70 46.10 -51.07
CA PRO A 15 27.10 44.96 -50.23
C PRO A 15 27.10 43.63 -51.00
N GLU A 16 26.40 43.59 -52.13
CA GLU A 16 26.29 42.45 -53.04
C GLU A 16 27.26 42.51 -54.24
N ARG A 17 28.31 43.37 -54.24
CA ARG A 17 29.39 43.38 -55.29
C ARG A 17 30.68 42.65 -54.92
N ILE A 18 31.19 41.83 -55.84
CA ILE A 18 32.33 40.91 -55.60
C ILE A 18 33.65 41.65 -55.83
N TYR A 19 33.63 42.55 -56.81
CA TYR A 19 34.74 43.39 -57.21
C TYR A 19 34.33 44.86 -57.08
N CYS A 20 35.29 45.72 -56.79
CA CYS A 20 35.09 47.14 -56.74
C CYS A 20 34.77 47.69 -58.13
N HIS A 21 33.73 48.50 -58.24
CA HIS A 21 33.33 49.12 -59.51
C HIS A 21 34.38 50.09 -60.07
N ARG A 22 35.22 50.67 -59.20
CA ARG A 22 36.18 51.70 -59.58
C ARG A 22 37.56 51.15 -59.91
N CYS A 23 38.11 50.27 -59.06
CA CYS A 23 39.48 49.77 -59.22
C CYS A 23 39.58 48.28 -59.56
N GLY A 24 38.45 47.54 -59.59
CA GLY A 24 38.45 46.10 -59.89
C GLY A 24 38.94 45.19 -58.76
N ALA A 25 39.42 45.72 -57.64
CA ALA A 25 39.89 44.92 -56.50
C ALA A 25 38.76 44.07 -55.89
N ARG A 26 39.09 42.85 -55.43
CA ARG A 26 38.14 41.92 -54.81
C ARG A 26 37.75 42.41 -53.41
N LEU A 27 36.46 42.48 -53.13
CA LEU A 27 35.93 42.93 -51.85
C LEU A 27 35.72 41.74 -50.90
N ASP A 28 36.12 41.89 -49.64
CA ASP A 28 35.92 40.86 -48.61
C ASP A 28 34.48 40.89 -48.07
N ARG A 29 33.80 39.75 -48.17
CA ARG A 29 32.38 39.54 -47.83
C ARG A 29 32.17 38.53 -46.71
N SER A 30 33.25 38.06 -46.10
CA SER A 30 33.22 37.12 -44.99
C SER A 30 32.30 37.60 -43.84
N ALA A 31 32.23 38.92 -43.61
CA ALA A 31 31.40 39.53 -42.57
C ALA A 31 29.88 39.60 -42.89
N THR A 32 29.48 39.65 -44.16
CA THR A 32 28.05 39.70 -44.54
C THR A 32 27.44 38.31 -44.69
N ALA A 33 28.21 37.34 -45.21
CA ALA A 33 27.80 35.94 -45.28
C ALA A 33 27.60 35.31 -43.90
N SER A 34 28.48 35.63 -42.93
CA SER A 34 28.38 35.14 -41.55
C SER A 34 27.18 35.70 -40.78
N ARG A 35 26.82 36.96 -41.01
CA ARG A 35 25.61 37.56 -40.41
C ARG A 35 24.33 36.93 -40.94
N ALA A 36 24.25 36.62 -42.23
CA ALA A 36 23.08 35.97 -42.82
C ALA A 36 22.89 34.53 -42.31
N SER A 37 23.98 33.77 -42.14
CA SER A 37 23.91 32.41 -41.59
C SER A 37 23.52 32.40 -40.12
N GLN A 38 24.13 33.27 -39.29
CA GLN A 38 23.77 33.41 -37.86
C GLN A 38 22.31 33.84 -37.68
N GLN A 39 21.82 34.75 -38.52
CA GLN A 39 20.43 35.20 -38.45
C GLN A 39 19.43 34.10 -38.86
N LYS A 40 19.82 33.22 -39.79
CA LYS A 40 19.02 32.04 -40.17
C LYS A 40 19.00 31.01 -39.03
N GLU A 41 20.15 30.72 -38.43
CA GLU A 41 20.29 29.76 -37.34
C GLU A 41 19.53 30.19 -36.07
N LEU A 42 19.58 31.48 -35.73
CA LEU A 42 18.79 32.06 -34.64
C LEU A 42 17.28 31.97 -34.91
N LYS A 43 16.83 32.22 -36.14
CA LYS A 43 15.41 32.10 -36.52
C LYS A 43 14.92 30.65 -36.52
N ASP A 44 15.76 29.72 -36.96
CA ASP A 44 15.45 28.28 -36.94
C ASP A 44 15.39 27.74 -35.51
N THR A 45 16.33 28.16 -34.65
CA THR A 45 16.32 27.86 -33.21
C THR A 45 15.05 28.43 -32.55
N GLN A 46 14.71 29.70 -32.84
CA GLN A 46 13.48 30.33 -32.34
C GLN A 46 12.21 29.59 -32.82
N ARG A 47 12.14 29.14 -34.07
CA ARG A 47 11.02 28.33 -34.59
C ARG A 47 10.93 26.98 -33.91
N HIS A 48 12.05 26.32 -33.65
CA HIS A 48 12.10 25.03 -32.98
C HIS A 48 11.60 25.12 -31.53
N VAL A 49 12.08 26.12 -30.79
CA VAL A 49 11.63 26.41 -29.42
C VAL A 49 10.13 26.76 -29.38
N ARG A 50 9.64 27.55 -30.35
CA ARG A 50 8.22 27.92 -30.45
C ARG A 50 7.30 26.74 -30.81
N LYS A 51 7.82 25.72 -31.51
CA LYS A 51 7.10 24.46 -31.76
C LYS A 51 7.03 23.57 -30.51
N MET A 52 8.10 23.49 -29.71
CA MET A 52 8.07 22.76 -28.44
C MET A 52 7.16 23.43 -27.40
N LEU A 53 7.15 24.76 -27.35
CA LEU A 53 6.31 25.57 -26.46
C LEU A 53 4.93 25.88 -27.07
N GLY A 54 4.60 25.30 -28.23
CA GLY A 54 3.39 25.59 -28.98
C GLY A 54 2.11 25.04 -28.32
N PRO A 55 0.95 25.70 -28.52
CA PRO A 55 -0.31 25.36 -27.87
C PRO A 55 -0.89 23.98 -28.20
N GLN A 56 -0.38 23.30 -29.25
CA GLN A 56 -0.82 21.94 -29.65
C GLN A 56 -0.61 20.90 -28.55
N ASN A 57 0.48 20.99 -27.77
CA ASN A 57 0.78 20.01 -26.71
C ASN A 57 0.16 20.38 -25.36
N VAL A 58 -0.32 21.63 -25.21
CA VAL A 58 -0.93 22.12 -23.96
C VAL A 58 -2.32 21.52 -23.75
N GLY A 59 -3.10 21.37 -24.83
CA GLY A 59 -4.39 20.69 -24.81
C GLY A 59 -4.26 19.21 -24.43
N PHE A 60 -3.33 18.49 -25.07
CA PHE A 60 -3.05 17.09 -24.77
C PHE A 60 -2.55 16.88 -23.34
N ARG A 61 -1.63 17.74 -22.86
CA ARG A 61 -1.13 17.68 -21.48
C ARG A 61 -2.22 17.98 -20.44
N ARG A 62 -3.09 18.97 -20.69
CA ARG A 62 -4.26 19.23 -19.84
C ARG A 62 -5.21 18.04 -19.83
N LEU A 63 -5.52 17.48 -21.00
CA LEU A 63 -6.41 16.33 -21.11
C LEU A 63 -5.84 15.12 -20.35
N PHE A 64 -4.55 14.84 -20.51
CA PHE A 64 -3.85 13.78 -19.78
C PHE A 64 -3.92 13.96 -18.27
N PHE A 65 -3.65 15.16 -17.75
CA PHE A 65 -3.75 15.43 -16.32
C PHE A 65 -5.20 15.37 -15.81
N THR A 66 -6.18 15.84 -16.59
CA THR A 66 -7.60 15.74 -16.23
C THR A 66 -8.04 14.28 -16.16
N ILE A 67 -7.74 13.48 -17.19
CA ILE A 67 -8.05 12.05 -17.21
C ILE A 67 -7.34 11.34 -16.06
N SER A 68 -6.06 11.60 -15.85
CA SER A 68 -5.29 11.02 -14.75
C SER A 68 -5.91 11.34 -13.38
N LYS A 69 -6.34 12.58 -13.14
CA LYS A 69 -7.05 12.95 -11.90
C LYS A 69 -8.39 12.26 -11.75
N VAL A 70 -9.17 12.15 -12.83
CA VAL A 70 -10.47 11.44 -12.81
C VAL A 70 -10.26 9.95 -12.53
N VAL A 71 -9.29 9.32 -13.18
CA VAL A 71 -8.94 7.90 -12.96
C VAL A 71 -8.46 7.70 -11.52
N LEU A 72 -7.55 8.55 -11.02
CA LEU A 72 -7.09 8.48 -9.63
C LEU A 72 -8.24 8.69 -8.64
N GLY A 73 -9.14 9.63 -8.91
CA GLY A 73 -10.34 9.86 -8.09
C GLY A 73 -11.27 8.65 -8.09
N ALA A 74 -11.51 8.04 -9.24
CA ALA A 74 -12.31 6.83 -9.37
C ALA A 74 -11.68 5.64 -8.64
N CYS A 75 -10.35 5.44 -8.77
CA CYS A 75 -9.62 4.42 -8.03
C CYS A 75 -9.68 4.65 -6.51
N ALA A 76 -9.52 5.89 -6.05
CA ALA A 76 -9.64 6.23 -4.63
C ALA A 76 -11.06 5.97 -4.11
N ALA A 77 -12.10 6.36 -4.86
CA ALA A 77 -13.48 6.08 -4.51
C ALA A 77 -13.75 4.56 -4.45
N ALA A 78 -13.26 3.80 -5.43
CA ALA A 78 -13.37 2.34 -5.44
C ALA A 78 -12.68 1.71 -4.23
N ALA A 79 -11.48 2.18 -3.85
CA ALA A 79 -10.78 1.72 -2.65
C ALA A 79 -11.59 1.99 -1.37
N VAL A 80 -12.17 3.19 -1.24
CA VAL A 80 -13.04 3.53 -0.09
C VAL A 80 -14.27 2.63 -0.04
N ILE A 81 -14.91 2.37 -1.19
CA ILE A 81 -16.04 1.46 -1.27
C ILE A 81 -15.64 0.04 -0.84
N GLN A 82 -14.51 -0.47 -1.32
CA GLN A 82 -14.02 -1.80 -0.94
C GLN A 82 -13.65 -1.89 0.55
N MET A 83 -13.17 -0.81 1.17
CA MET A 83 -12.89 -0.76 2.62
C MET A 83 -14.17 -0.79 3.47
N ILE A 84 -15.25 -0.18 3.00
CA ILE A 84 -16.54 -0.13 3.72
C ILE A 84 -17.33 -1.43 3.53
N LEU A 85 -17.15 -2.10 2.39
CA LEU A 85 -17.89 -3.31 2.08
C LEU A 85 -17.45 -4.47 2.99
N PRO A 86 -18.38 -5.17 3.64
CA PRO A 86 -18.02 -6.28 4.51
C PRO A 86 -17.34 -7.41 3.72
N PRO A 87 -16.24 -7.97 4.25
CA PRO A 87 -15.68 -9.22 3.74
C PRO A 87 -16.61 -10.38 4.10
N ASP A 88 -16.42 -11.51 3.42
CA ASP A 88 -17.13 -12.75 3.74
C ASP A 88 -16.62 -13.29 5.07
N VAL A 89 -17.29 -12.89 6.15
CA VAL A 89 -17.04 -13.38 7.52
C VAL A 89 -18.26 -14.16 8.02
N PRO A 90 -18.04 -15.23 8.81
CA PRO A 90 -19.14 -15.99 9.37
C PRO A 90 -20.06 -15.09 10.22
N SER A 91 -21.35 -15.34 10.10
CA SER A 91 -22.35 -14.69 10.94
C SER A 91 -22.13 -15.10 12.40
N ALA A 92 -22.46 -14.22 13.34
CA ALA A 92 -22.35 -14.55 14.75
C ALA A 92 -23.38 -15.64 15.10
N SER A 93 -22.96 -16.90 15.16
CA SER A 93 -23.80 -18.00 15.62
C SER A 93 -24.11 -17.79 17.10
N LYS A 94 -25.39 -17.56 17.43
CA LYS A 94 -25.85 -17.39 18.82
C LYS A 94 -26.01 -18.72 19.56
N ASP A 95 -25.93 -19.84 18.83
CA ASP A 95 -26.37 -21.16 19.29
C ASP A 95 -25.23 -22.03 19.84
N VAL A 96 -23.97 -21.57 19.73
CA VAL A 96 -22.81 -22.30 20.25
C VAL A 96 -22.45 -21.79 21.64
N ALA A 97 -22.57 -22.66 22.65
CA ALA A 97 -22.19 -22.32 24.02
C ALA A 97 -20.67 -22.05 24.09
N PRO A 98 -20.23 -20.97 24.76
CA PRO A 98 -18.81 -20.65 24.87
C PRO A 98 -18.11 -21.71 25.72
N ARG A 99 -17.22 -22.49 25.08
CA ARG A 99 -16.36 -23.47 25.75
C ARG A 99 -15.32 -22.75 26.60
N GLN A 100 -14.94 -23.33 27.74
CA GLN A 100 -13.93 -22.75 28.64
C GLN A 100 -12.50 -23.05 28.14
N ILE A 101 -12.14 -22.53 26.96
CA ILE A 101 -10.86 -22.80 26.30
C ILE A 101 -9.66 -22.52 27.23
N ASN A 102 -9.72 -21.45 28.04
CA ASN A 102 -8.64 -21.14 29.00
C ASN A 102 -8.43 -22.26 30.03
N PHE A 103 -9.51 -22.86 30.54
CA PHE A 103 -9.42 -23.94 31.52
C PHE A 103 -8.88 -25.22 30.87
N ASP A 104 -9.34 -25.54 29.66
CA ASP A 104 -8.85 -26.68 28.88
C ASP A 104 -7.35 -26.54 28.56
N LEU A 105 -6.89 -25.33 28.19
CA LEU A 105 -5.47 -25.02 27.97
C LEU A 105 -4.62 -25.13 29.24
N GLU A 106 -5.08 -24.54 30.34
CA GLU A 106 -4.38 -24.63 31.63
C GLU A 106 -4.26 -26.09 32.06
N ASN A 107 -5.36 -26.85 31.96
CA ASN A 107 -5.32 -28.28 32.24
C ASN A 107 -4.36 -29.01 31.32
N ALA A 108 -4.32 -28.76 30.01
CA ALA A 108 -3.37 -29.45 29.12
C ALA A 108 -1.90 -29.12 29.41
N ILE A 109 -1.61 -27.92 29.92
CA ILE A 109 -0.25 -27.50 30.28
C ILE A 109 0.18 -28.11 31.62
N TYR A 110 -0.72 -28.14 32.61
CA TYR A 110 -0.40 -28.60 33.97
C TYR A 110 -0.69 -30.08 34.20
N SER A 111 -1.61 -30.68 33.44
CA SER A 111 -1.88 -32.11 33.50
C SER A 111 -0.77 -32.83 32.75
N HIS A 112 -0.06 -33.73 33.44
CA HIS A 112 1.05 -34.51 32.91
C HIS A 112 0.65 -35.57 31.86
N ARG A 113 -0.38 -35.32 31.03
CA ARG A 113 -0.85 -36.21 29.97
C ARG A 113 -0.73 -35.50 28.62
N PRO A 114 -0.33 -36.21 27.55
CA PRO A 114 -0.40 -35.66 26.20
C PRO A 114 -1.87 -35.48 25.82
N ALA A 115 -2.39 -34.28 26.04
CA ALA A 115 -3.70 -33.87 25.57
C ALA A 115 -3.53 -33.19 24.22
N GLN A 116 -4.20 -33.72 23.20
CA GLN A 116 -4.49 -32.99 21.97
C GLN A 116 -5.84 -32.32 22.16
N LEU A 117 -5.87 -30.99 22.03
CA LEU A 117 -7.08 -30.20 22.10
C LEU A 117 -7.47 -29.79 20.69
N GLU A 118 -8.69 -30.16 20.29
CA GLU A 118 -9.28 -29.78 19.01
C GLU A 118 -10.38 -28.75 19.25
N TYR A 119 -10.31 -27.66 18.48
CA TYR A 119 -11.33 -26.61 18.48
C TYR A 119 -11.74 -26.25 17.06
N THR A 120 -13.05 -26.09 16.86
CA THR A 120 -13.60 -25.58 15.61
C THR A 120 -13.58 -24.05 15.61
N GLU A 121 -13.60 -23.47 14.41
CA GLU A 121 -13.69 -22.02 14.19
C GLU A 121 -14.88 -21.40 14.95
N GLU A 122 -16.04 -22.05 14.91
CA GLU A 122 -17.25 -21.60 15.59
C GLU A 122 -17.08 -21.56 17.12
N GLN A 123 -16.44 -22.58 17.70
CA GLN A 123 -16.17 -22.65 19.13
C GLN A 123 -15.21 -21.54 19.58
N VAL A 124 -14.16 -21.28 18.80
CA VAL A 124 -13.21 -20.20 19.09
C VAL A 124 -13.87 -18.84 18.95
N ASN A 125 -14.70 -18.64 17.92
CA ASN A 125 -15.44 -17.39 17.71
C ASN A 125 -16.47 -17.13 18.82
N ALA A 126 -17.19 -18.15 19.30
CA ALA A 126 -18.09 -18.04 20.44
C ALA A 126 -17.33 -17.67 21.73
N TYR A 127 -16.18 -18.30 21.96
CA TYR A 127 -15.31 -17.97 23.10
C TYR A 127 -14.78 -16.53 23.04
N LEU A 128 -14.33 -16.06 21.87
CA LEU A 128 -13.86 -14.68 21.69
C LEU A 128 -14.98 -13.66 21.89
N ALA A 129 -16.17 -13.94 21.36
CA ALA A 129 -17.33 -13.08 21.57
C ALA A 129 -17.67 -12.93 23.06
N TYR A 130 -17.57 -14.02 23.84
CA TYR A 130 -17.79 -13.98 25.29
C TYR A 130 -16.67 -13.22 26.03
N THR A 131 -15.41 -13.57 25.77
CA THR A 131 -14.24 -13.01 26.46
C THR A 131 -14.05 -11.52 26.17
N LEU A 132 -14.27 -11.09 24.93
CA LEU A 132 -14.07 -9.69 24.54
C LEU A 132 -15.25 -8.80 24.92
N LYS A 133 -16.45 -9.36 25.14
CA LYS A 133 -17.60 -8.59 25.63
C LYS A 133 -17.33 -7.97 27.00
N SER A 134 -16.65 -8.70 27.90
CA SER A 134 -16.28 -8.15 29.22
C SER A 134 -15.17 -7.07 29.12
N LYS A 135 -14.36 -7.11 28.06
CA LYS A 135 -13.25 -6.18 27.80
C LYS A 135 -13.61 -5.06 26.80
N GLN A 136 -14.87 -4.96 26.38
CA GLN A 136 -15.31 -4.09 25.29
C GLN A 136 -15.06 -2.60 25.58
N SER A 137 -15.19 -2.16 26.83
CA SER A 137 -14.93 -0.78 27.24
C SER A 137 -13.49 -0.34 26.99
N ALA A 138 -12.52 -1.24 27.19
CA ALA A 138 -11.10 -0.97 26.94
C ALA A 138 -10.75 -0.94 25.44
N LEU A 139 -11.54 -1.63 24.61
CA LEU A 139 -11.36 -1.69 23.16
C LEU A 139 -12.04 -0.55 22.40
N ASN A 140 -13.01 0.12 23.05
CA ASN A 140 -13.70 1.27 22.49
C ASN A 140 -12.79 2.51 22.51
N LYS A 141 -12.60 3.13 21.35
CA LYS A 141 -11.92 4.43 21.21
C LYS A 141 -12.96 5.51 20.93
N ARG A 142 -12.61 6.77 21.18
CA ARG A 142 -13.50 7.95 21.08
C ARG A 142 -14.39 8.01 19.82
N LEU A 143 -13.89 7.52 18.69
CA LEU A 143 -14.63 7.49 17.41
C LEU A 143 -14.83 6.07 16.86
N LEU A 144 -14.22 5.05 17.46
CA LEU A 144 -14.12 3.70 16.88
C LEU A 144 -14.53 2.67 17.94
N ASN A 145 -15.78 2.24 17.88
CA ASN A 145 -16.36 1.29 18.82
C ASN A 145 -16.09 -0.15 18.38
N PHE A 146 -15.59 -0.99 19.28
CA PHE A 146 -15.38 -2.41 19.00
C PHE A 146 -16.71 -3.17 19.07
N LYS A 147 -16.99 -4.00 18.04
CA LYS A 147 -18.19 -4.85 18.01
C LYS A 147 -17.87 -6.30 18.32
N ARG A 148 -16.96 -6.92 17.57
CA ARG A 148 -16.53 -8.31 17.76
C ARG A 148 -15.19 -8.58 17.09
N ALA A 149 -14.54 -9.66 17.48
CA ALA A 149 -13.43 -10.26 16.75
C ALA A 149 -13.85 -11.65 16.28
N ILE A 150 -13.35 -12.03 15.12
CA ILE A 150 -13.64 -13.27 14.42
C ILE A 150 -12.31 -13.86 13.99
N VAL A 151 -12.19 -15.16 14.06
CA VAL A 151 -11.06 -15.94 13.57
C VAL A 151 -11.56 -16.80 12.42
N GLY A 152 -10.73 -16.90 11.39
CA GLY A 152 -10.86 -17.85 10.29
C GLY A 152 -9.65 -18.78 10.26
N PHE A 153 -9.86 -20.09 10.23
CA PHE A 153 -8.78 -21.07 10.15
C PHE A 153 -8.64 -21.61 8.73
N GLY A 154 -7.45 -21.47 8.16
CA GLY A 154 -7.05 -22.09 6.89
C GLY A 154 -5.83 -22.98 7.07
N GLU A 155 -5.44 -23.70 6.02
CA GLU A 155 -4.27 -24.59 6.08
C GLU A 155 -3.00 -23.82 6.47
N GLY A 156 -2.46 -24.12 7.65
CA GLY A 156 -1.23 -23.51 8.17
C GLY A 156 -1.30 -22.01 8.46
N ALA A 157 -2.49 -21.40 8.44
CA ALA A 157 -2.68 -19.97 8.67
C ALA A 157 -3.96 -19.66 9.44
N VAL A 158 -3.88 -18.63 10.29
CA VAL A 158 -5.01 -18.09 11.04
C VAL A 158 -5.26 -16.64 10.63
N THR A 159 -6.50 -16.32 10.25
CA THR A 159 -6.92 -14.95 9.93
C THR A 159 -7.72 -14.41 11.10
N ILE A 160 -7.36 -13.23 11.60
CA ILE A 160 -8.07 -12.56 12.70
C ILE A 160 -8.69 -11.30 12.14
N THR A 161 -10.01 -11.21 12.19
CA THR A 161 -10.81 -10.10 11.69
C THR A 161 -11.51 -9.40 12.84
N ALA A 162 -11.21 -8.12 13.05
CA ALA A 162 -11.90 -7.25 13.99
C ALA A 162 -12.98 -6.44 13.27
N GLU A 163 -14.20 -6.46 13.80
CA GLU A 163 -15.30 -5.59 13.39
C GLU A 163 -15.38 -4.39 14.34
N ARG A 164 -15.27 -3.19 13.78
CA ARG A 164 -15.38 -1.93 14.51
C ARG A 164 -16.38 -1.00 13.85
N SER A 165 -17.03 -0.16 14.63
CA SER A 165 -18.01 0.82 14.18
C SER A 165 -17.42 2.22 14.24
N LEU A 166 -17.37 2.91 13.10
CA LEU A 166 -16.92 4.29 12.95
C LEU A 166 -18.08 5.11 12.36
N PHE A 167 -18.59 6.11 13.10
CA PHE A 167 -19.74 6.94 12.66
C PHE A 167 -20.98 6.15 12.18
N GLY A 168 -21.24 4.98 12.76
CA GLY A 168 -22.36 4.10 12.38
C GLY A 168 -22.06 3.11 11.25
N TYR A 169 -20.90 3.22 10.59
CA TYR A 169 -20.45 2.26 9.57
C TYR A 169 -19.60 1.16 10.20
N SER A 170 -19.79 -0.09 9.73
CA SER A 170 -19.02 -1.24 10.21
C SER A 170 -17.78 -1.42 9.33
N LEU A 171 -16.62 -1.24 9.91
CA LEU A 171 -15.31 -1.46 9.32
C LEU A 171 -14.78 -2.81 9.78
N TYR A 172 -14.26 -3.57 8.82
CA TYR A 172 -13.63 -4.85 9.08
C TYR A 172 -12.14 -4.71 8.82
N SER A 173 -11.32 -5.15 9.75
CA SER A 173 -9.87 -5.20 9.59
C SER A 173 -9.41 -6.62 9.88
N GLY A 174 -8.85 -7.30 8.90
CA GLY A 174 -8.30 -8.65 8.99
C GLY A 174 -6.78 -8.67 8.92
N SER A 175 -6.15 -9.56 9.67
CA SER A 175 -4.72 -9.86 9.55
C SER A 175 -4.52 -11.37 9.58
N ALA A 176 -3.75 -11.89 8.61
CA ALA A 176 -3.45 -13.30 8.46
C ALA A 176 -2.06 -13.61 9.00
N TYR A 177 -1.98 -14.63 9.84
CA TYR A 177 -0.75 -15.04 10.51
C TYR A 177 -0.49 -16.52 10.25
N ALA A 178 0.74 -16.84 9.89
CA ALA A 178 1.26 -18.20 9.95
C ALA A 178 1.97 -18.37 11.30
N VAL A 179 1.56 -19.35 12.09
CA VAL A 179 2.16 -19.64 13.38
C VAL A 179 2.94 -20.95 13.26
N ARG A 180 4.22 -20.92 13.61
CA ARG A 180 5.04 -22.12 13.72
C ARG A 180 5.56 -22.21 15.15
N ALA A 181 5.25 -23.32 15.82
CA ALA A 181 5.87 -23.65 17.09
C ALA A 181 7.29 -24.20 16.81
N GLY A 182 8.33 -23.52 17.30
CA GLY A 182 9.71 -24.00 17.22
C GLY A 182 10.39 -23.86 18.57
N GLU A 183 10.98 -24.93 19.10
CA GLU A 183 11.87 -24.94 20.27
C GLU A 183 11.49 -23.97 21.42
N GLY A 184 10.23 -24.00 21.87
CA GLY A 184 9.75 -23.17 22.99
C GLY A 184 9.51 -21.69 22.68
N LYS A 185 9.57 -21.27 21.41
CA LYS A 185 9.17 -19.93 20.94
C LYS A 185 8.18 -20.05 19.78
N ILE A 186 7.05 -19.36 19.92
CA ILE A 186 6.12 -19.20 18.81
C ILE A 186 6.70 -18.20 17.82
N VAL A 187 6.99 -18.66 16.60
CA VAL A 187 7.34 -17.79 15.48
C VAL A 187 6.05 -17.43 14.75
N VAL A 188 5.64 -16.17 14.86
CA VAL A 188 4.49 -15.62 14.14
C VAL A 188 5.00 -14.87 12.90
N SER A 189 4.51 -15.24 11.72
CA SER A 189 4.80 -14.55 10.46
C SER A 189 3.51 -13.96 9.89
N ASN A 190 3.47 -12.64 9.69
CA ASN A 190 2.34 -11.96 9.05
C ASN A 190 2.33 -12.30 7.55
N LYS A 191 1.22 -12.88 7.08
CA LYS A 191 0.99 -13.31 5.68
C LYS A 191 0.19 -12.28 4.86
N GLY A 192 -0.10 -11.12 5.44
CA GLY A 192 -0.90 -10.07 4.84
C GLY A 192 -2.16 -9.80 5.65
N GLY A 193 -3.03 -8.96 5.11
CA GLY A 193 -4.29 -8.63 5.77
C GLY A 193 -5.24 -7.93 4.84
N ASN A 194 -6.37 -7.49 5.38
CA ASN A 194 -7.38 -6.78 4.64
C ASN A 194 -8.03 -5.67 5.49
N ILE A 195 -8.51 -4.64 4.82
CA ILE A 195 -9.51 -3.72 5.40
C ILE A 195 -10.73 -3.78 4.49
N GLY A 196 -11.85 -4.22 5.03
CA GLY A 196 -13.01 -4.62 4.25
C GLY A 196 -12.61 -5.71 3.27
N ARG A 197 -12.78 -5.44 1.99
CA ARG A 197 -12.39 -6.31 0.86
C ARG A 197 -11.05 -5.94 0.22
N LEU A 198 -10.37 -4.90 0.71
CA LEU A 198 -9.10 -4.45 0.14
C LEU A 198 -7.94 -5.25 0.75
N PRO A 199 -7.20 -6.06 -0.03
CA PRO A 199 -6.05 -6.79 0.48
C PRO A 199 -4.82 -5.88 0.61
N PHE A 200 -4.04 -6.10 1.67
CA PHE A 200 -2.76 -5.46 1.94
C PHE A 200 -1.64 -6.49 1.97
N HIS A 201 -0.52 -6.16 1.32
CA HIS A 201 0.68 -6.98 1.29
C HIS A 201 1.33 -7.06 2.69
N PRO A 202 2.01 -8.16 3.05
CA PRO A 202 2.72 -8.33 4.33
C PRO A 202 3.60 -7.14 4.76
N GLU A 203 4.30 -6.53 3.82
CA GLU A 203 5.20 -5.39 4.06
C GLU A 203 4.47 -4.11 4.49
N ILE A 204 3.19 -3.98 4.15
CA ILE A 204 2.36 -2.87 4.63
C ILE A 204 1.77 -3.25 5.99
N MET A 205 1.41 -4.52 6.16
CA MET A 205 0.81 -5.03 7.40
C MET A 205 1.75 -4.94 8.60
N GLN A 206 3.08 -5.09 8.41
CA GLN A 206 4.05 -4.89 9.51
C GLN A 206 3.91 -3.51 10.19
N PHE A 207 3.49 -2.48 9.45
CA PHE A 207 3.24 -1.14 10.00
C PHE A 207 1.83 -1.00 10.56
N MET A 208 0.88 -1.81 10.08
CA MET A 208 -0.53 -1.78 10.48
C MET A 208 -0.87 -2.71 11.63
N ASP A 209 0.06 -3.55 12.10
CA ASP A 209 -0.14 -4.42 13.27
C ASP A 209 -0.56 -3.64 14.53
N ILE A 210 -0.21 -2.35 14.62
CA ILE A 210 -0.65 -1.44 15.69
C ILE A 210 -2.18 -1.31 15.80
N ILE A 211 -2.92 -1.54 14.72
CA ILE A 211 -4.39 -1.51 14.70
C ILE A 211 -4.99 -2.63 15.58
N PHE A 212 -4.25 -3.72 15.75
CA PHE A 212 -4.64 -4.86 16.58
C PHE A 212 -3.96 -4.86 17.96
N ALA A 213 -3.12 -3.87 18.29
CA ALA A 213 -2.37 -3.86 19.54
C ALA A 213 -3.27 -3.87 20.80
N ASP A 214 -4.43 -3.22 20.74
CA ASP A 214 -5.43 -3.23 21.81
C ASP A 214 -6.16 -4.59 21.91
N LEU A 215 -6.44 -5.23 20.77
CA LEU A 215 -6.98 -6.59 20.74
C LEU A 215 -5.99 -7.60 21.34
N TRP A 216 -4.71 -7.49 20.98
CA TRP A 216 -3.64 -8.34 21.50
C TRP A 216 -3.39 -8.11 22.98
N SER A 217 -3.45 -6.87 23.46
CA SER A 217 -3.34 -6.58 24.90
C SER A 217 -4.54 -7.13 25.67
N ALA A 218 -5.74 -7.06 25.10
CA ALA A 218 -6.92 -7.69 25.69
C ALA A 218 -6.81 -9.22 25.75
N LEU A 219 -6.11 -9.86 24.80
CA LEU A 219 -5.91 -11.31 24.71
C LEU A 219 -4.55 -11.80 25.24
N GLN A 220 -3.88 -10.98 26.05
CA GLN A 220 -2.51 -11.29 26.50
C GLN A 220 -2.42 -12.58 27.34
N ARG A 221 -3.47 -12.93 28.11
CA ARG A 221 -3.49 -14.17 28.90
C ARG A 221 -3.53 -15.39 27.98
N GLU A 222 -4.42 -15.35 27.01
CA GLU A 222 -4.65 -16.39 26.01
C GLU A 222 -3.38 -16.61 25.18
N GLN A 223 -2.74 -15.53 24.74
CA GLN A 223 -1.46 -15.59 24.02
C GLN A 223 -0.36 -16.28 24.83
N LYS A 224 -0.27 -15.99 26.14
CA LYS A 224 0.72 -16.62 27.03
C LYS A 224 0.47 -18.11 27.25
N LEU A 225 -0.79 -18.55 27.29
CA LEU A 225 -1.14 -19.96 27.40
C LEU A 225 -0.81 -20.71 26.11
N ILE A 226 -1.19 -20.14 24.96
CA ILE A 226 -0.87 -20.70 23.64
C ILE A 226 0.64 -20.78 23.44
N ALA A 227 1.41 -19.79 23.89
CA ALA A 227 2.88 -19.78 23.86
C ALA A 227 3.55 -20.92 24.62
N LYS A 228 2.86 -21.55 25.57
CA LYS A 228 3.36 -22.70 26.33
C LYS A 228 2.99 -24.04 25.69
N MET A 229 2.19 -24.04 24.62
CA MET A 229 1.83 -25.26 23.90
C MET A 229 3.00 -25.78 23.08
N GLY A 230 3.10 -27.10 22.92
CA GLY A 230 4.19 -27.75 22.21
C GLY A 230 4.10 -27.61 20.70
N ALA A 231 2.88 -27.75 20.16
CA ALA A 231 2.62 -27.59 18.73
C ALA A 231 1.23 -26.97 18.49
N ILE A 232 1.13 -26.22 17.39
CA ILE A 232 -0.10 -25.56 16.92
C ILE A 232 -0.21 -25.87 15.44
N GLU A 233 -1.25 -26.59 15.05
CA GLU A 233 -1.54 -26.94 13.67
C GLU A 233 -2.89 -26.38 13.27
N PHE A 234 -2.93 -25.63 12.17
CA PHE A 234 -4.16 -25.07 11.61
C PHE A 234 -4.59 -25.90 10.41
N HIS A 235 -5.82 -26.39 10.46
CA HIS A 235 -6.51 -27.06 9.38
C HIS A 235 -7.70 -26.21 8.93
N GLU A 236 -8.38 -26.64 7.87
CA GLU A 236 -9.59 -25.95 7.41
C GLU A 236 -10.66 -25.92 8.52
N LYS A 237 -11.03 -24.72 8.97
CA LYS A 237 -12.03 -24.46 10.03
C LYS A 237 -11.72 -25.05 11.42
N GLN A 238 -10.50 -25.56 11.65
CA GLN A 238 -10.14 -26.21 12.91
C GLN A 238 -8.70 -25.92 13.32
N VAL A 239 -8.45 -25.97 14.63
CA VAL A 239 -7.10 -25.86 15.20
C VAL A 239 -6.83 -27.02 16.14
N LEU A 240 -5.66 -27.62 15.98
CA LEU A 240 -5.12 -28.66 16.86
C LEU A 240 -4.00 -28.07 17.71
N LEU A 241 -4.15 -28.19 19.02
CA LEU A 241 -3.16 -27.74 20.00
C LEU A 241 -2.63 -28.95 20.75
N SER A 242 -1.31 -29.15 20.69
CA SER A 242 -0.64 -30.23 21.42
C SER A 242 0.03 -29.71 22.68
N ALA A 243 -0.18 -30.41 23.79
CA ALA A 243 0.51 -30.13 25.05
C ALA A 243 2.05 -30.13 24.88
N PRO A 244 2.80 -29.34 25.67
CA PRO A 244 4.26 -29.31 25.58
C PRO A 244 4.87 -30.68 25.89
N PRO A 245 5.93 -31.10 25.16
CA PRO A 245 6.67 -32.30 25.51
C PRO A 245 7.27 -32.16 26.92
N GLN A 246 7.22 -33.23 27.71
CA GLN A 246 7.75 -33.20 29.07
C GLN A 246 9.26 -32.90 29.05
N PRO A 247 9.76 -31.95 29.85
CA PRO A 247 11.19 -31.88 30.12
C PRO A 247 11.57 -33.14 30.93
N HIS A 248 12.41 -33.98 30.34
CA HIS A 248 13.07 -35.09 31.03
C HIS A 248 13.97 -34.61 32.16
#